data_AF-A0A6I6EST5-F1
#
_entry.id   AF-A0A6I6EST5-F1
#
_cell.length_a   1.000
_cell.length_b   1.000
_cell.length_c   1.000
_cell.angle_alpha   90.00
_cell.angle_beta   90.00
_cell.angle_gamma   90.00
#
_symmetry.space_group_name_H-M   'P 1'
#
loop_
_entity.id
_entity.type
_entity.pdbx_description
1 polymer ?
#
loop_
_entity_poly.entity_id
_entity_poly.type
_entity_poly.pdbx_seq_one_letter_code
_entity_poly.pdbx_strand_id
1 'polypeptide(L)' 'MKKIPNTIFLIWGVIILSLEFHFMINGILGWLLTSIGIILIGVSIFKGNNPFKVIFEFISNFF' A
#
# COMPACT_ATOMS: atom_id res chain seq x y z
N MET A 1 -0.89 24.10 8.20
CA MET A 1 -1.87 23.10 8.68
C MET A 1 -1.20 21.72 8.66
N LYS A 2 -0.97 21.10 9.82
CA LYS A 2 -0.45 19.72 9.89
C LYS A 2 -1.52 18.80 9.31
N LYS A 3 -1.36 18.44 8.05
CA LYS A 3 -2.35 17.63 7.37
C LYS A 3 -2.20 16.20 7.94
N ILE A 4 -3.28 15.56 8.36
CA ILE A 4 -3.26 14.24 9.01
C ILE A 4 -3.10 13.17 7.90
N PRO A 5 -2.25 12.13 8.07
CA PRO A 5 -2.25 10.95 7.19
C PRO A 5 -3.66 10.39 7.05
N ASN A 6 -4.01 9.81 5.90
CA ASN A 6 -5.31 9.15 5.81
C ASN A 6 -5.25 7.83 6.58
N THR A 7 -5.56 7.91 7.88
CA THR A 7 -5.43 6.82 8.86
C THR A 7 -6.18 5.56 8.42
N ILE A 8 -7.28 5.72 7.66
CA ILE A 8 -8.02 4.61 7.08
C ILE A 8 -7.10 3.81 6.15
N PHE A 9 -6.51 4.43 5.12
CA PHE A 9 -5.63 3.70 4.19
C PHE A 9 -4.41 3.09 4.87
N LEU A 10 -3.87 3.73 5.90
CA LEU A 10 -2.78 3.17 6.71
C LEU A 10 -3.23 1.87 7.40
N ILE A 11 -4.37 1.90 8.11
CA ILE A 11 -4.91 0.74 8.82
C ILE A 11 -5.20 -0.41 7.85
N TRP A 12 -5.86 -0.12 6.73
CA TRP A 12 -6.17 -1.13 5.72
C TRP A 12 -4.91 -1.78 5.12
N GLY A 13 -3.89 -0.98 4.81
CA GLY A 13 -2.62 -1.51 4.29
C GLY A 13 -1.91 -2.41 5.30
N VAL A 14 -1.89 -2.02 6.58
CA VAL A 14 -1.30 -2.85 7.66
C VAL A 14 -2.09 -4.15 7.86
N ILE A 15 -3.42 -4.12 7.81
CA ILE A 15 -4.25 -5.33 7.91
C ILE A 15 -3.96 -6.29 6.76
N ILE A 16 -3.89 -5.79 5.53
CA ILE A 16 -3.63 -6.63 4.35
C ILE A 16 -2.27 -7.30 4.43
N LEU A 17 -1.22 -6.56 4.82
CA LEU A 17 0.11 -7.15 5.03
C LEU A 17 0.08 -8.16 6.18
N SER A 18 -0.60 -7.85 7.29
CA SER A 18 -0.69 -8.76 8.42
C SER A 18 -1.39 -10.07 8.04
N LEU A 19 -2.43 -10.01 7.19
CA LEU A 19 -3.11 -11.20 6.66
C LEU A 19 -2.20 -12.01 5.73
N GLU A 20 -1.48 -11.36 4.83
CA GLU A 20 -0.54 -12.03 3.93
C GLU A 20 0.53 -12.81 4.71
N PHE A 21 1.16 -12.17 5.70
CA PHE A 21 2.17 -12.81 6.55
C PHE A 21 1.59 -13.88 7.47
N HIS A 22 0.41 -13.65 8.06
CA HIS A 22 -0.22 -14.60 8.98
C HIS A 22 -0.63 -15.90 8.29
N PHE A 23 -1.16 -15.81 7.07
CA PHE A 23 -1.58 -16.96 6.29
C PHE A 23 -0.47 -17.54 5.39
N MET A 24 0.72 -16.94 5.40
CA MET A 24 1.87 -17.33 4.57
C MET A 24 1.47 -17.52 3.10
N ILE A 25 0.70 -16.57 2.57
CA ILE A 25 0.15 -16.66 1.21
C ILE A 25 1.31 -16.52 0.23
N ASN A 26 1.64 -17.61 -0.48
CA ASN A 26 2.76 -17.63 -1.43
C ASN A 26 2.33 -17.43 -2.89
N GLY A 27 3.31 -17.18 -3.75
CA GLY A 27 3.12 -17.07 -5.20
C GLY A 27 2.47 -15.74 -5.60
N ILE A 28 1.69 -15.76 -6.68
CA ILE A 28 1.13 -14.55 -7.30
C ILE A 28 0.20 -13.81 -6.33
N LEU A 29 -0.60 -14.54 -5.54
CA LEU A 29 -1.57 -13.93 -4.62
C LEU A 29 -0.89 -13.17 -3.48
N GLY A 30 0.18 -13.74 -2.89
CA GLY A 30 0.96 -13.09 -1.83
C GLY A 30 1.66 -11.82 -2.33
N TRP A 31 2.23 -11.91 -3.53
CA TRP A 31 2.86 -10.76 -4.18
C TRP A 31 1.88 -9.62 -4.46
N LEU A 32 0.65 -9.96 -4.86
CA LEU A 32 -0.43 -9.03 -5.14
C LEU A 32 -0.94 -8.37 -3.85
N LEU A 33 -1.15 -9.15 -2.77
CA LEU A 33 -1.53 -8.64 -1.46
C LEU A 33 -0.47 -7.71 -0.87
N THR A 34 0.80 -8.11 -0.96
CA THR A 34 1.94 -7.28 -0.52
C THR A 34 1.98 -5.96 -1.28
N SER A 35 1.82 -6.00 -2.59
CA SER A 35 1.80 -4.80 -3.44
C SER A 35 0.65 -3.86 -3.07
N ILE A 36 -0.57 -4.39 -2.90
CA ILE A 36 -1.74 -3.60 -2.47
C ILE A 36 -1.50 -2.98 -1.09
N GLY A 37 -0.99 -3.75 -0.13
CA GLY A 37 -0.71 -3.28 1.22
C GLY A 37 0.28 -2.12 1.25
N ILE A 38 1.38 -2.24 0.49
CA ILE A 38 2.40 -1.18 0.38
C ILE A 38 1.83 0.05 -0.33
N ILE A 39 1.03 -0.10 -1.39
CA ILE A 39 0.39 1.03 -2.08
C ILE A 39 -0.55 1.79 -1.14
N LEU A 40 -1.37 1.09 -0.35
CA LEU A 40 -2.28 1.72 0.61
C LEU A 40 -1.53 2.50 1.69
N ILE A 41 -0.44 1.93 2.21
CA ILE A 41 0.45 2.63 3.15
C ILE A 41 1.09 3.84 2.48
N GLY A 42 1.62 3.68 1.27
CA GLY A 42 2.22 4.74 0.47
C GLY A 42 1.25 5.91 0.25
N VAL A 43 0.03 5.64 -0.20
CA VAL A 43 -1.04 6.64 -0.40
C VAL A 43 -1.44 7.31 0.92
N SER A 44 -1.43 6.59 2.05
CA SER A 44 -1.75 7.17 3.35
C SER A 44 -0.71 8.21 3.82
N ILE A 45 0.57 8.00 3.46
CA ILE A 45 1.72 8.82 3.86
C ILE A 45 1.99 9.95 2.86
N PHE A 46 1.88 9.67 1.56
CA PHE A 46 2.14 10.63 0.48
C PHE A 46 1.02 11.64 0.34
N LYS A 47 1.20 12.76 1.03
CA LYS A 47 0.20 13.82 1.02
C LYS A 47 0.46 14.86 -0.07
N GLY A 48 -0.41 14.90 -1.08
CA GLY A 48 -0.47 15.96 -2.08
C GLY A 48 0.02 15.60 -3.47
N ASN A 49 0.60 14.41 -3.66
CA ASN A 49 0.69 13.81 -4.98
C ASN A 49 -0.62 13.09 -5.27
N ASN A 50 -1.12 13.19 -6.50
CA ASN A 50 -2.26 12.42 -6.95
C ASN A 50 -2.07 10.94 -6.53
N PRO A 51 -3.07 10.26 -5.96
CA PRO A 51 -2.96 8.84 -5.59
C PRO A 51 -2.50 7.99 -6.78
N PHE A 52 -2.88 8.39 -7.99
CA PHE A 52 -2.42 7.82 -9.25
C PHE A 52 -0.90 7.94 -9.47
N LYS A 53 -0.24 9.00 -8.98
CA LYS A 53 1.21 9.18 -9.07
C LYS A 53 1.96 8.19 -8.18
N VAL A 54 1.45 7.91 -6.97
CA VAL A 54 2.03 6.90 -6.08
C VAL A 54 1.90 5.50 -6.69
N ILE A 55 0.73 5.20 -7.28
CA ILE A 55 0.51 3.95 -8.04
C ILE A 55 1.46 3.86 -9.23
N PHE A 56 1.65 4.96 -9.98
CA PHE A 56 2.51 5.01 -11.15
C PHE A 56 3.99 4.86 -10.78
N GLU A 57 4.48 5.54 -9.74
CA GLU A 57 5.83 5.36 -9.21
C GLU A 57 6.06 3.93 -8.71
N PHE A 58 5.05 3.29 -8.12
CA PHE A 58 5.15 1.89 -7.73
C PHE A 58 5.29 0.99 -8.96
N ILE A 59 4.40 1.11 -9.95
CA ILE A 59 4.45 0.31 -11.18
C ILE A 59 5.75 0.54 -11.96
N SER A 60 6.22 1.79 -12.08
CA SER A 60 7.45 2.12 -12.80
C SER A 60 8.74 1.66 -12.13
N ASN A 61 8.71 1.37 -10.83
CA ASN A 61 9.86 0.77 -10.14
C ASN A 61 9.87 -0.76 -10.23
N PHE A 62 8.76 -1.38 -10.63
CA PHE A 62 8.62 -2.85 -10.76
C PHE A 62 8.75 -3.35 -12.21
N PHE A 63 8.61 -2.48 -13.22
CA PHE A 63 8.80 -2.75 -14.65
C PHE A 63 10.05 -2.05 -15.18
#